data_AF-A0A350X693-F1
#
_entry.id   AF-A0A350X693-F1
#
_cell.length_a   1.000
_cell.length_b   1.000
_cell.length_c   1.000
_cell.angle_alpha   90.00
_cell.angle_beta   90.00
_cell.angle_gamma   90.00
#
_symmetry.space_group_name_H-M   'P 1'
#
loop_
_entity.id
_entity.type
_entity.pdbx_description
1 polymer ?
#
loop_
_entity_poly.entity_id
_entity_poly.type
_entity_poly.pdbx_seq_one_letter_code
_entity_poly.pdbx_strand_id
1 'polypeptide(L)'
;MFNLPIPPLPIPGTGLTTPVTLPVGTVVAFAGNIASSPSDPPSDYTTNIEALGWLLCDGTPREVSKYPELFAVLGYLYGGEDGKFNLPDYQGLFLRGVNGKTGRDPDVSNRTPSQNGTKDGVGSQQEDALQIHQHSYQLVSETTGGAENKAAMLVESATNFTTNPLNSEARTSQETRPKNVYVYYIIKYSYG
;
A
#
# COMPACT_ATOMS: atom_id res chain seq x y z
N MET A 1 -38.33 -10.93 0.63
CA MET A 1 -37.53 -11.25 1.82
C MET A 1 -37.36 -12.76 1.86
N PHE A 2 -36.21 -13.29 1.49
CA PHE A 2 -35.88 -14.71 1.66
C PHE A 2 -34.71 -14.79 2.64
N ASN A 3 -35.02 -15.12 3.88
CA ASN A 3 -34.03 -15.37 4.92
C ASN A 3 -33.62 -16.84 4.79
N LEU A 4 -32.51 -17.11 4.10
CA LEU A 4 -31.92 -18.44 4.07
C LEU A 4 -31.01 -18.58 5.30
N PRO A 5 -31.13 -19.66 6.10
CA PRO A 5 -30.26 -19.87 7.26
C PRO A 5 -28.81 -20.07 6.81
N ILE A 6 -27.91 -19.33 7.44
CA ILE A 6 -26.45 -19.45 7.25
C ILE A 6 -26.02 -20.84 7.71
N PRO A 7 -25.25 -21.62 6.91
CA PRO A 7 -24.76 -22.91 7.35
C PRO A 7 -23.80 -22.75 8.55
N PRO A 8 -23.83 -23.66 9.52
CA PRO A 8 -22.90 -23.62 10.65
C PRO A 8 -21.46 -23.73 10.14
N LEU A 9 -20.57 -22.90 10.70
CA LEU A 9 -19.14 -22.97 10.42
C LEU A 9 -18.63 -24.40 10.69
N PRO A 10 -17.80 -24.97 9.79
CA PRO A 10 -17.26 -26.30 10.00
C PRO A 10 -16.43 -26.32 11.29
N ILE A 11 -16.78 -27.25 12.17
CA ILE A 11 -16.05 -27.53 13.40
C ILE A 11 -14.68 -28.10 13.01
N PRO A 12 -13.54 -27.53 13.46
CA PRO A 12 -12.22 -28.08 13.14
C PRO A 12 -12.03 -29.42 13.86
N GLY A 13 -12.22 -30.52 13.12
CA GLY A 13 -12.01 -31.88 13.58
C GLY A 13 -10.94 -32.61 12.77
N THR A 14 -9.77 -32.77 13.38
CA THR A 14 -8.82 -33.90 13.23
C THR A 14 -8.41 -34.33 11.81
N GLY A 15 -7.29 -33.79 11.30
CA GLY A 15 -6.73 -34.25 10.03
C GLY A 15 -5.41 -33.62 9.54
N LEU A 16 -4.48 -33.27 10.44
CA LEU A 16 -3.00 -33.15 10.24
C LEU A 16 -2.44 -32.63 11.58
N THR A 17 -1.61 -33.39 12.30
CA THR A 17 -1.24 -33.09 13.70
C THR A 17 -0.18 -31.99 13.88
N THR A 18 0.14 -31.26 12.82
CA THR A 18 0.67 -29.90 12.93
C THR A 18 -0.14 -29.06 11.96
N PRO A 19 -1.04 -28.16 12.41
CA PRO A 19 -1.52 -27.14 11.50
C PRO A 19 -0.29 -26.49 10.87
N VAL A 20 -0.28 -26.31 9.55
CA VAL A 20 0.74 -25.48 8.91
C VAL A 20 0.45 -24.06 9.40
N THR A 21 1.06 -23.70 10.52
CA THR A 21 0.89 -22.38 11.14
C THR A 21 1.75 -21.41 10.36
N LEU A 22 1.14 -20.33 9.88
CA LEU A 22 1.90 -19.24 9.27
C LEU A 22 2.92 -18.72 10.29
N PRO A 23 4.18 -18.44 9.87
CA PRO A 23 5.18 -17.87 10.76
C PRO A 23 4.67 -16.58 11.41
N VAL A 24 5.00 -16.37 12.68
CA VAL A 24 4.75 -15.07 13.34
C VAL A 24 5.47 -13.97 12.56
N GLY A 25 4.81 -12.82 12.40
CA GLY A 25 5.26 -11.73 11.54
C GLY A 25 4.80 -11.84 10.08
N THR A 26 4.15 -12.95 9.68
CA THR A 26 3.53 -13.06 8.34
C THR A 26 2.42 -12.04 8.20
N VAL A 27 2.44 -11.30 7.09
CA VAL A 27 1.41 -10.33 6.72
C VAL A 27 0.56 -10.89 5.59
N VAL A 28 -0.76 -10.81 5.74
CA VAL A 28 -1.73 -11.25 4.73
C VAL A 28 -2.79 -10.20 4.50
N ALA A 29 -3.40 -10.23 3.31
CA ALA A 29 -4.58 -9.44 3.00
C ALA A 29 -5.83 -10.07 3.64
N PHE A 30 -6.68 -9.24 4.24
CA PHE A 30 -7.92 -9.62 4.88
C PHE A 30 -9.08 -8.78 4.33
N ALA A 31 -10.11 -9.45 3.81
CA ALA A 31 -11.23 -8.81 3.11
C ALA A 31 -12.47 -8.58 3.98
N GLY A 32 -12.50 -9.12 5.21
CA GLY A 32 -13.62 -8.95 6.13
C GLY A 32 -13.54 -7.65 6.93
N ASN A 33 -14.66 -7.24 7.54
CA ASN A 33 -14.61 -6.14 8.50
C ASN A 33 -14.02 -6.62 9.82
N ILE A 34 -13.24 -5.75 10.45
CA ILE A 34 -12.61 -6.01 11.74
C ILE A 34 -13.45 -5.37 12.83
N ALA A 35 -13.68 -6.09 13.93
CA ALA A 35 -14.39 -5.56 15.09
C ALA A 35 -13.62 -4.37 15.70
N SER A 36 -14.34 -3.33 16.13
CA SER A 36 -13.74 -2.11 16.66
C SER A 36 -13.03 -2.33 18.01
N SER A 37 -13.47 -3.33 18.79
CA SER A 37 -12.82 -3.79 20.00
C SER A 37 -12.67 -5.31 20.04
N PRO A 38 -11.59 -5.85 20.64
CA PRO A 38 -11.45 -7.27 20.94
C PRO A 38 -12.51 -7.81 21.92
N SER A 39 -13.20 -6.93 22.65
CA SER A 39 -14.28 -7.30 23.56
C SER A 39 -15.67 -7.29 22.92
N ASP A 40 -15.79 -6.81 21.68
CA ASP A 40 -17.08 -6.73 21.01
C ASP A 40 -17.57 -8.14 20.67
N PRO A 41 -18.84 -8.48 20.93
CA PRO A 41 -19.40 -9.73 20.42
C PRO A 41 -19.30 -9.73 18.89
N PRO A 42 -19.07 -10.89 18.26
CA PRO A 42 -19.13 -10.98 16.80
C PRO A 42 -20.48 -10.43 16.35
N SER A 43 -20.48 -9.31 15.62
CA SER A 43 -21.69 -8.84 14.94
C SER A 43 -21.85 -9.62 13.64
N ASP A 44 -23.03 -9.55 13.05
CA ASP A 44 -23.18 -9.93 11.64
C ASP A 44 -22.11 -9.16 10.85
N TYR A 45 -21.18 -9.90 10.24
CA TYR A 45 -20.12 -9.41 9.36
C TYR A 45 -18.90 -8.72 10.00
N THR A 46 -18.62 -8.84 11.31
CA THR A 46 -17.33 -8.41 11.90
C THR A 46 -16.52 -9.57 12.48
N THR A 47 -15.19 -9.48 12.37
CA THR A 47 -14.26 -10.50 12.89
C THR A 47 -13.34 -9.90 13.94
N ASN A 48 -13.24 -10.56 15.10
CA ASN A 48 -12.22 -10.27 16.09
C ASN A 48 -10.92 -11.00 15.71
N ILE A 49 -10.08 -10.32 14.93
CA ILE A 49 -8.83 -10.89 14.42
C ILE A 49 -7.79 -11.13 15.55
N GLU A 50 -7.86 -10.38 16.65
CA GLU A 50 -6.95 -10.55 17.78
C GLU A 50 -7.18 -11.92 18.43
N ALA A 51 -8.43 -12.32 18.63
CA ALA A 51 -8.78 -13.65 19.12
C ALA A 51 -8.31 -14.80 18.20
N LEU A 52 -8.03 -14.50 16.92
CA LEU A 52 -7.50 -15.45 15.94
C LEU A 52 -5.96 -15.41 15.85
N GLY A 53 -5.31 -14.61 16.70
CA GLY A 53 -3.87 -14.48 16.74
C GLY A 53 -3.30 -13.55 15.67
N TRP A 54 -4.08 -12.54 15.25
CA TRP A 54 -3.71 -11.53 14.24
C TRP A 54 -3.90 -10.10 14.76
N LEU A 55 -3.06 -9.18 14.30
CA LEU A 55 -3.20 -7.74 14.56
C LEU A 55 -3.30 -6.98 13.24
N LEU A 56 -3.94 -5.82 13.26
CA LEU A 56 -3.98 -4.92 12.11
C LEU A 56 -2.63 -4.21 11.93
N CYS A 57 -2.17 -4.04 10.69
CA CYS A 57 -0.99 -3.22 10.36
C CYS A 57 -1.37 -1.74 10.25
N ASP A 58 -1.60 -1.09 11.39
CA ASP A 58 -2.05 0.29 11.53
C ASP A 58 -1.05 1.23 12.25
N GLY A 59 0.17 0.76 12.52
CA GLY A 59 1.18 1.53 13.24
C GLY A 59 1.00 1.60 14.77
N THR A 60 -0.06 1.02 15.32
CA THR A 60 -0.37 1.14 16.75
C THR A 60 0.72 0.50 17.62
N PRO A 61 1.18 1.15 18.71
CA PRO A 61 2.11 0.55 19.66
C PRO A 61 1.47 -0.61 20.43
N ARG A 62 2.25 -1.67 20.67
CA ARG A 62 1.82 -2.90 21.37
C ARG A 62 2.80 -3.27 22.47
N GLU A 63 2.27 -3.77 23.58
CA GLU A 63 3.06 -4.19 24.74
C GLU A 63 3.90 -5.43 24.40
N VAL A 64 5.21 -5.37 24.68
CA VAL A 64 6.12 -6.52 24.51
C VAL A 64 5.68 -7.70 25.37
N SER A 65 5.17 -7.43 26.58
CA SER A 65 4.68 -8.46 27.50
C SER A 65 3.45 -9.20 26.99
N LYS A 66 2.60 -8.53 26.19
CA LYS A 66 1.38 -9.14 25.62
C LYS A 66 1.65 -9.87 24.31
N TYR A 67 2.63 -9.41 23.53
CA TYR A 67 2.94 -9.97 22.20
C TYR A 67 4.44 -10.32 22.05
N PRO A 68 5.00 -11.18 22.93
CA PRO A 68 6.44 -11.46 22.95
C PRO A 68 6.93 -12.17 21.68
N GLU A 69 6.12 -13.05 21.09
CA GLU A 69 6.47 -13.77 19.86
C GLU A 69 6.58 -12.83 18.67
N LEU A 70 5.66 -11.87 18.54
CA LEU A 70 5.72 -10.86 17.49
C LEU A 70 6.90 -9.91 17.70
N PHE A 71 7.16 -9.50 18.94
CA PHE A 71 8.32 -8.68 19.27
C PHE A 71 9.64 -9.41 18.93
N ALA A 72 9.73 -10.72 19.11
CA ALA A 72 10.93 -11.47 18.74
C ALA A 72 11.24 -11.39 17.23
N VAL A 73 10.22 -11.17 16.38
CA VAL A 73 10.37 -11.07 14.92
C VAL A 73 10.58 -9.62 14.47
N LEU A 74 9.81 -8.67 15.01
CA LEU A 74 9.88 -7.26 14.58
C LEU A 74 10.95 -6.47 15.35
N GLY A 75 11.21 -6.80 16.61
CA GLY A 75 11.93 -5.96 17.55
C GLY A 75 11.36 -4.54 17.55
N TYR A 76 12.25 -3.56 17.51
CA TYR A 76 11.90 -2.15 17.37
C TYR A 76 12.02 -1.66 15.92
N LEU A 77 11.92 -2.53 14.89
CA LEU A 77 12.12 -2.13 13.49
C LEU A 77 11.27 -0.92 13.06
N TYR A 78 10.00 -0.89 13.50
CA TYR A 78 9.04 0.20 13.25
C TYR A 78 9.00 1.22 14.40
N GLY A 79 9.90 1.08 15.36
CA GLY A 79 10.00 1.90 16.55
C GLY A 79 9.40 1.28 17.79
N GLY A 80 9.48 2.04 18.88
CA GLY A 80 8.96 1.66 20.18
C GLY A 80 9.80 2.21 21.33
N GLU A 81 9.17 2.33 22.49
CA GLU A 81 9.71 2.85 23.73
C GLU A 81 8.94 2.27 24.92
N ASP A 82 9.49 2.36 26.13
CA ASP A 82 8.82 2.02 27.39
C ASP A 82 8.13 0.64 27.43
N GLY A 83 8.78 -0.38 26.85
CA GLY A 83 8.26 -1.74 26.83
C GLY A 83 7.18 -2.00 25.77
N LYS A 84 6.99 -1.06 24.84
CA LYS A 84 6.11 -1.19 23.66
C LYS A 84 6.90 -1.17 22.38
N PHE A 85 6.43 -1.91 21.37
CA PHE A 85 6.94 -1.87 20.00
C PHE A 85 5.83 -1.47 19.04
N ASN A 86 6.19 -0.81 17.95
CA ASN A 86 5.21 -0.37 16.95
C ASN A 86 4.96 -1.49 15.93
N LEU A 87 3.70 -1.60 15.52
CA LEU A 87 3.34 -2.40 14.35
C LEU A 87 3.74 -1.67 13.06
N PRO A 88 3.83 -2.39 11.92
CA PRO A 88 3.87 -1.73 10.63
C PRO A 88 2.56 -0.94 10.39
N ASP A 89 2.64 0.20 9.72
CA ASP A 89 1.48 0.89 9.13
C ASP A 89 1.53 0.71 7.62
N TYR A 90 0.60 -0.09 7.08
CA TYR A 90 0.51 -0.38 5.64
C TYR A 90 -0.74 0.19 4.99
N GLN A 91 -1.47 1.05 5.70
CA GLN A 91 -2.69 1.65 5.19
C GLN A 91 -2.36 2.61 4.04
N GLY A 92 -3.03 2.41 2.89
CA GLY A 92 -2.79 3.21 1.69
C GLY A 92 -1.50 2.92 0.94
N LEU A 93 -0.68 1.95 1.38
CA LEU A 93 0.59 1.61 0.74
C LEU A 93 0.51 0.33 -0.10
N PHE A 94 1.31 0.29 -1.16
CA PHE A 94 1.59 -0.93 -1.91
C PHE A 94 2.85 -1.62 -1.37
N LEU A 95 2.75 -2.93 -1.16
CA LEU A 95 3.89 -3.73 -0.72
C LEU A 95 4.72 -4.18 -1.92
N ARG A 96 6.04 -4.10 -1.79
CA ARG A 96 7.02 -4.61 -2.76
C ARG A 96 8.02 -5.52 -2.08
N GLY A 97 8.59 -6.44 -2.85
CA GLY A 97 9.68 -7.29 -2.37
C GLY A 97 10.91 -6.48 -1.99
N VAL A 98 11.62 -6.95 -0.97
CA VAL A 98 12.93 -6.40 -0.58
C VAL A 98 13.89 -6.56 -1.77
N ASN A 99 14.65 -5.51 -2.07
CA ASN A 99 15.50 -5.47 -3.26
C ASN A 99 16.70 -6.44 -3.18
N GLY A 100 17.18 -6.77 -1.97
CA GLY A 100 18.04 -7.94 -1.75
C GLY A 100 19.35 -7.93 -2.55
N LYS A 101 19.95 -6.74 -2.73
CA LYS A 101 21.15 -6.51 -3.56
C LYS A 101 21.01 -6.88 -5.04
N THR A 102 19.80 -7.06 -5.55
CA THR A 102 19.58 -7.40 -6.97
C THR A 102 19.82 -6.23 -7.93
N GLY A 103 19.91 -5.00 -7.40
CA GLY A 103 20.07 -3.78 -8.21
C GLY A 103 18.81 -3.39 -9.00
N ARG A 104 17.65 -4.00 -8.67
CA ARG A 104 16.37 -3.71 -9.32
C ARG A 104 15.72 -2.43 -8.80
N ASP A 105 16.16 -1.95 -7.64
CA ASP A 105 15.80 -0.64 -7.12
C ASP A 105 16.89 0.39 -7.44
N PRO A 106 16.76 1.15 -8.54
CA PRO A 106 17.71 2.20 -8.88
C PRO A 106 17.70 3.36 -7.87
N ASP A 107 16.62 3.51 -7.11
CA ASP A 107 16.37 4.62 -6.19
C ASP A 107 16.48 4.21 -4.72
N VAL A 108 17.19 3.11 -4.42
CA VAL A 108 17.35 2.59 -3.06
C VAL A 108 17.86 3.64 -2.07
N SER A 109 18.73 4.55 -2.53
CA SER A 109 19.25 5.65 -1.70
C SER A 109 18.21 6.72 -1.36
N ASN A 110 17.11 6.80 -2.11
CA ASN A 110 16.05 7.80 -1.92
C ASN A 110 14.90 7.28 -1.05
N ARG A 111 14.93 5.99 -0.67
CA ARG A 111 13.96 5.41 0.26
C ARG A 111 14.10 6.01 1.66
N THR A 112 12.98 6.10 2.37
CA THR A 112 12.94 6.43 3.79
C THR A 112 13.03 5.13 4.59
N PRO A 113 14.05 4.92 5.45
CA PRO A 113 14.12 3.71 6.26
C PRO A 113 12.99 3.69 7.31
N SER A 114 12.61 2.50 7.79
CA SER A 114 11.84 2.43 9.04
C SER A 114 12.68 2.96 10.20
N GLN A 115 12.04 3.29 11.33
CA GLN A 115 12.70 4.01 12.45
C GLN A 115 14.04 3.40 12.86
N ASN A 116 14.14 2.07 12.95
CA ASN A 116 15.38 1.36 13.28
C ASN A 116 15.85 0.42 12.14
N GLY A 117 15.44 0.71 10.90
CA GLY A 117 15.76 -0.08 9.71
C GLY A 117 16.82 0.55 8.81
N THR A 118 16.93 0.00 7.60
CA THR A 118 17.82 0.54 6.54
C THR A 118 17.02 0.83 5.29
N LYS A 119 17.57 1.65 4.38
CA LYS A 119 16.90 2.02 3.13
C LYS A 119 16.61 0.82 2.23
N ASP A 120 17.50 -0.17 2.18
CA ASP A 120 17.32 -1.42 1.42
C ASP A 120 16.64 -2.53 2.26
N GLY A 121 16.14 -2.20 3.45
CA GLY A 121 15.59 -3.13 4.43
C GLY A 121 14.07 -3.22 4.41
N VAL A 122 13.56 -4.21 5.15
CA VAL A 122 12.13 -4.35 5.46
C VAL A 122 11.63 -3.09 6.17
N GLY A 123 10.42 -2.65 5.82
CA GLY A 123 9.79 -1.47 6.41
C GLY A 123 10.23 -0.14 5.79
N SER A 124 11.21 -0.12 4.88
CA SER A 124 11.55 1.09 4.13
C SER A 124 10.44 1.50 3.18
N GLN A 125 10.13 2.80 3.16
CA GLN A 125 9.07 3.39 2.34
C GLN A 125 9.66 4.20 1.19
N GLN A 126 8.86 4.36 0.15
CA GLN A 126 9.19 5.15 -1.03
C GLN A 126 7.92 5.87 -1.47
N GLU A 127 8.03 7.15 -1.77
CA GLU A 127 6.94 7.96 -2.29
C GLU A 127 6.58 7.54 -3.72
N ASP A 128 5.43 8.01 -4.21
CA ASP A 128 5.06 7.83 -5.60
C ASP A 128 6.04 8.54 -6.54
N ALA A 129 6.19 7.98 -7.74
CA ALA A 129 7.01 8.57 -8.79
C ALA A 129 6.45 8.20 -10.16
N LEU A 130 6.58 9.14 -11.11
CA LEU A 130 6.31 8.91 -12.52
C LEU A 130 7.62 9.07 -13.30
N GLN A 131 7.91 8.11 -14.18
CA GLN A 131 9.04 8.25 -15.08
C GLN A 131 8.83 9.46 -16.00
N ILE A 132 9.87 10.29 -16.16
CA ILE A 132 9.85 11.44 -17.07
C ILE A 132 9.45 10.97 -18.47
N HIS A 133 8.47 11.64 -19.06
CA HIS A 133 8.03 11.43 -20.43
C HIS A 133 7.79 12.78 -21.11
N GLN A 134 7.82 12.78 -22.44
CA GLN A 134 7.61 13.97 -23.28
C GLN A 134 6.60 13.66 -24.37
N HIS A 135 5.86 14.69 -24.78
CA HIS A 135 4.96 14.63 -25.92
C HIS A 135 5.52 15.46 -27.07
N SER A 136 5.58 14.89 -28.26
CA SER A 136 5.89 15.60 -29.49
C SER A 136 4.59 15.99 -30.20
N TYR A 137 4.49 17.25 -30.60
CA TYR A 137 3.36 17.75 -31.38
C TYR A 137 3.85 18.22 -32.74
N GLN A 138 3.08 17.92 -33.79
CA GLN A 138 3.30 18.54 -35.09
C GLN A 138 2.64 19.91 -35.08
N LEU A 139 3.45 20.97 -35.07
CA LEU A 139 2.96 22.32 -35.32
C LEU A 139 2.67 22.46 -36.81
N VAL A 140 1.40 22.68 -37.17
CA VAL A 140 1.07 23.13 -38.52
C VAL A 140 1.42 24.62 -38.57
N SER A 141 2.58 24.94 -39.17
CA SER A 141 2.93 26.32 -39.48
C SER A 141 2.13 26.74 -40.70
N GLU A 142 1.03 27.45 -40.49
CA GLU A 142 0.36 28.16 -41.59
C GLU A 142 1.25 29.32 -42.02
N THR A 143 1.97 29.13 -43.13
CA THR A 143 2.47 30.26 -43.90
C THR A 143 1.27 30.88 -44.60
N THR A 144 0.62 31.85 -43.94
CA THR A 144 -0.26 32.76 -44.68
C THR A 144 0.67 33.58 -45.55
N GLY A 145 0.80 33.21 -46.83
CA GLY A 145 1.40 34.06 -47.84
C GLY A 145 0.70 35.41 -47.78
N GLY A 146 1.40 36.41 -47.25
CA GLY A 146 0.88 37.76 -47.18
C GLY A 146 0.69 38.28 -48.59
N ALA A 147 -0.55 38.32 -49.04
CA ALA A 147 -0.97 39.41 -49.92
C ALA A 147 -0.60 40.73 -49.22
N GLU A 148 -0.16 41.67 -50.04
CA GLU A 148 0.53 42.90 -49.66
C GLU A 148 -0.09 43.62 -48.44
N ASN A 149 0.78 44.06 -47.51
CA ASN A 149 0.48 44.99 -46.40
C ASN A 149 -0.17 44.45 -45.10
N LYS A 150 0.18 43.26 -44.61
CA LYS A 150 -0.06 42.90 -43.19
C LYS A 150 1.21 42.41 -42.49
N ALA A 151 1.43 42.94 -41.28
CA ALA A 151 2.62 42.68 -40.47
C ALA A 151 2.80 41.17 -40.22
N ALA A 152 4.02 40.68 -40.44
CA ALA A 152 4.42 39.32 -40.11
C ALA A 152 4.25 39.11 -38.60
N MET A 153 3.40 38.15 -38.22
CA MET A 153 3.29 37.74 -36.82
C MET A 153 4.50 36.84 -36.51
N LEU A 154 5.40 37.31 -35.65
CA LEU A 154 6.42 36.47 -35.06
C LEU A 154 5.71 35.43 -34.18
N VAL A 155 5.67 34.18 -34.63
CA VAL A 155 5.28 33.06 -33.77
C VAL A 155 6.53 32.67 -32.99
N GLU A 156 6.67 33.20 -31.77
CA GLU A 156 7.67 32.67 -30.84
C GLU A 156 7.33 31.20 -30.58
N SER A 157 8.32 30.33 -30.80
CA SER A 157 8.19 28.90 -30.50
C SER A 157 8.11 28.74 -28.99
N ALA A 158 6.90 28.80 -28.43
CA ALA A 158 6.69 28.60 -27.00
C ALA A 158 6.95 27.13 -26.66
N THR A 159 8.03 26.86 -25.94
CA THR A 159 8.50 25.51 -25.61
C THR A 159 7.69 24.80 -24.52
N ASN A 160 6.52 25.33 -24.13
CA ASN A 160 5.74 24.85 -22.97
C ASN A 160 4.22 24.95 -23.17
N PHE A 161 3.68 24.50 -24.31
CA PHE A 161 2.23 24.38 -24.44
C PHE A 161 1.72 23.21 -23.59
N THR A 162 1.10 23.51 -22.44
CA THR A 162 0.26 22.54 -21.74
C THR A 162 -1.06 22.44 -22.48
N THR A 163 -1.19 21.46 -23.37
CA THR A 163 -2.49 21.17 -24.00
C THR A 163 -3.29 20.26 -23.07
N ASN A 164 -4.48 20.70 -22.68
CA ASN A 164 -5.46 19.75 -22.17
C ASN A 164 -5.72 18.72 -23.28
N PRO A 165 -5.74 17.41 -22.97
CA PRO A 165 -5.99 16.41 -23.98
C PRO A 165 -7.33 16.71 -24.64
N LEU A 166 -7.33 16.81 -25.98
CA LEU A 166 -8.53 17.08 -26.79
C LEU A 166 -9.60 15.98 -26.63
N ASN A 167 -9.21 14.83 -26.06
CA ASN A 167 -10.01 13.64 -25.91
C ASN A 167 -9.95 13.27 -24.42
N SER A 168 -11.09 13.25 -23.72
CA SER A 168 -11.16 13.02 -22.26
C SER A 168 -10.90 11.55 -21.83
N GLU A 169 -10.09 10.81 -22.58
CA GLU A 169 -9.80 9.40 -22.30
C GLU A 169 -8.74 9.19 -21.22
N ALA A 170 -7.93 10.23 -20.95
CA ALA A 170 -6.95 10.21 -19.88
C ALA A 170 -7.65 10.23 -18.51
N ARG A 171 -7.37 9.22 -17.67
CA ARG A 171 -7.81 9.21 -16.28
C ARG A 171 -6.86 10.06 -15.46
N THR A 172 -7.34 11.16 -14.91
CA THR A 172 -6.56 12.08 -14.06
C THR A 172 -7.02 11.98 -12.59
N SER A 173 -6.11 12.27 -11.67
CA SER A 173 -6.31 12.19 -10.22
C SER A 173 -5.21 13.00 -9.50
N GLN A 174 -5.38 13.27 -8.20
CA GLN A 174 -4.32 13.85 -7.35
C GLN A 174 -3.19 12.85 -7.04
N GLU A 175 -3.46 11.56 -7.22
CA GLU A 175 -2.51 10.46 -7.00
C GLU A 175 -2.45 9.56 -8.25
N THR A 176 -1.23 9.21 -8.67
CA THR A 176 -1.01 8.24 -9.74
C THR A 176 -1.13 6.82 -9.19
N ARG A 177 -2.12 6.05 -9.64
CA ARG A 177 -2.33 4.67 -9.18
C ARG A 177 -3.00 3.79 -10.22
N PRO A 178 -2.69 2.48 -10.27
CA PRO A 178 -3.50 1.49 -10.99
C PRO A 178 -4.90 1.37 -10.37
N LYS A 179 -5.82 0.70 -11.09
CA LYS A 179 -7.08 0.25 -10.48
C LYS A 179 -6.76 -0.66 -9.28
N ASN A 180 -7.36 -0.38 -8.13
CA ASN A 180 -7.12 -1.11 -6.89
C ASN A 180 -8.42 -1.28 -6.09
N VAL A 181 -8.36 -2.10 -5.04
CA VAL A 181 -9.42 -2.33 -4.06
C VAL A 181 -8.79 -2.41 -2.67
N TYR A 182 -9.47 -1.88 -1.65
CA TYR A 182 -8.99 -1.93 -0.29
C TYR A 182 -9.20 -3.30 0.35
N VAL A 183 -8.17 -3.74 1.06
CA VAL A 183 -8.16 -4.86 1.99
C VAL A 183 -7.36 -4.42 3.20
N TYR A 184 -7.61 -5.03 4.35
CA TYR A 184 -6.74 -4.85 5.51
C TYR A 184 -5.48 -5.67 5.35
N TYR A 185 -4.34 -5.14 5.77
CA TYR A 185 -3.16 -5.95 6.03
C TYR A 185 -3.15 -6.34 7.50
N ILE A 186 -3.14 -7.64 7.78
CA ILE A 186 -3.06 -8.18 9.13
C ILE A 186 -1.78 -8.99 9.31
N ILE A 187 -1.21 -8.95 10.51
CA ILE A 187 0.05 -9.61 10.88
C ILE A 187 -0.18 -10.68 11.94
N LYS A 188 0.37 -11.89 11.73
CA LYS A 188 0.27 -12.98 12.71
C LYS A 188 1.14 -12.63 13.90
N TYR A 189 0.57 -12.67 15.12
CA TYR A 189 1.34 -12.35 16.33
C TYR A 189 1.70 -13.56 17.19
N SER A 190 1.07 -14.72 16.96
CA SER A 190 1.35 -15.94 17.73
C SER A 190 1.26 -17.23 16.91
N TYR A 191 2.05 -18.24 17.27
CA TYR A 191 2.05 -19.57 16.61
C TYR A 191 0.79 -20.41 16.91
N GLY A 192 0.04 -20.09 17.96
CA GLY A 192 -1.15 -20.85 18.39
C GLY A 192 -0.89 -21.73 19.59
#